data_AF-A0A7W0WG32-F1
#
_entry.id   AF-A0A7W0WG32-F1
#
_cell.length_a   1.000
_cell.length_b   1.000
_cell.length_c   1.000
_cell.angle_alpha   90.00
_cell.angle_beta   90.00
_cell.angle_gamma   90.00
#
_symmetry.space_group_name_H-M   'P 1'
#
loop_
_entity.id
_entity.type
_entity.pdbx_description
1 polymer ?
#
loop_
_entity_poly.entity_id
_entity_poly.type
_entity_poly.pdbx_seq_one_letter_code
_entity_poly.pdbx_strand_id
1 'polypeptide(L)'
;MEGGGFGFPFGGDPEELLRGIQEFAAQQAESVHEAQREQFATLTLNTAVELTAAALKRVQATGGPDEQATALRDAMRVLFPEAVALVSAARQGFMRER
;
A
#
# COMPACT_ATOMS: atom_id res chain seq x y z
N MET A 1 -2.32 50.88 -32.75
CA MET A 1 -2.59 49.44 -32.86
C MET A 1 -1.82 48.74 -31.76
N GLU A 2 -2.55 48.06 -30.90
CA GLU A 2 -2.08 47.36 -29.69
C GLU A 2 -1.07 46.24 -29.99
N GLY A 3 -0.12 46.07 -29.07
CA GLY A 3 0.65 44.85 -28.85
C GLY A 3 1.08 44.89 -27.38
N GLY A 4 0.44 44.15 -26.48
CA GLY A 4 0.63 42.71 -26.41
C GLY A 4 1.81 42.38 -25.48
N GLY A 5 1.81 42.94 -24.26
CA GLY A 5 2.75 42.60 -23.20
C GLY A 5 2.01 41.84 -22.12
N PHE A 6 1.89 40.53 -22.28
CA PHE A 6 1.32 39.63 -21.27
C PHE A 6 2.24 39.68 -20.04
N GLY A 7 1.89 40.55 -19.09
CA GLY A 7 2.52 40.63 -17.78
C GLY A 7 2.22 39.35 -17.01
N PHE A 8 3.12 38.37 -17.10
CA PHE A 8 3.19 37.31 -16.10
C PHE A 8 3.46 37.96 -14.73
N PRO A 9 2.71 37.63 -13.66
CA PRO A 9 2.93 38.18 -12.32
C PRO A 9 4.16 37.59 -11.61
N PHE A 10 4.99 36.81 -12.30
CA PHE A 10 6.15 36.14 -11.74
C PHE A 10 7.43 36.95 -11.97
N GLY A 11 7.58 38.03 -11.20
CA GLY A 11 8.84 38.77 -11.06
C GLY A 11 9.71 38.18 -9.95
N GLY A 12 10.04 36.90 -10.01
CA GLY A 12 10.98 36.25 -9.09
C GLY A 12 12.24 35.80 -9.83
N ASP A 13 13.40 35.91 -9.19
CA ASP A 13 14.68 35.54 -9.80
C ASP A 13 14.63 34.08 -10.29
N PRO A 14 15.15 33.78 -11.50
CA PRO A 14 15.07 32.45 -12.10
C PRO A 14 15.77 31.37 -11.25
N GLU A 15 16.75 31.73 -10.44
CA GLU A 15 17.41 30.83 -9.49
C GLU A 15 16.48 30.44 -8.32
N GLU A 16 15.64 31.36 -7.83
CA GLU A 16 14.64 31.05 -6.80
C GLU A 16 13.53 30.15 -7.34
N LEU A 17 13.12 30.36 -8.60
CA LEU A 17 12.15 29.49 -9.27
C LEU A 17 12.71 28.06 -9.43
N LEU A 18 13.95 27.93 -9.89
CA LEU A 18 14.61 26.63 -10.03
C LEU A 18 14.80 25.94 -8.67
N ARG A 19 15.17 26.70 -7.63
CA ARG A 19 15.28 26.19 -6.27
C ARG A 19 13.92 25.73 -5.71
N GLY A 20 12.86 26.50 -5.96
CA GLY A 20 11.49 26.13 -5.58
C GLY A 20 10.98 24.89 -6.32
N ILE A 21 11.31 24.72 -7.60
CA ILE A 21 10.99 23.50 -8.36
C ILE A 21 11.76 22.29 -7.80
N GLN A 22 13.03 22.45 -7.43
CA GLN A 22 13.83 21.38 -6.82
C GLN A 22 13.31 20.97 -5.44
N GLU A 23 12.99 21.93 -4.56
CA GLU A 23 12.40 21.66 -3.25
C GLU A 23 10.99 21.04 -3.38
N PHE A 24 10.18 21.52 -4.31
CA PHE A 24 8.86 20.94 -4.62
C PHE A 24 8.98 19.52 -5.18
N ALA A 25 9.94 19.27 -6.07
CA ALA A 25 10.20 17.92 -6.60
C ALA A 25 10.70 16.96 -5.52
N ALA A 26 11.54 17.42 -4.58
CA ALA A 26 12.00 16.63 -3.45
C ALA A 26 10.84 16.24 -2.51
N GLN A 27 9.99 17.21 -2.14
CA GLN A 27 8.79 16.94 -1.33
C GLN A 27 7.76 16.05 -2.05
N GLN A 28 7.62 16.21 -3.37
CA GLN A 28 6.72 15.38 -4.16
C GLN A 28 7.25 13.94 -4.29
N ALA A 29 8.57 13.76 -4.48
CA ALA A 29 9.19 12.44 -4.51
C ALA A 29 8.96 11.70 -3.18
N GLU A 30 9.13 12.39 -2.05
CA GLU A 30 8.91 11.81 -0.72
C GLU A 30 7.44 11.37 -0.52
N SER A 31 6.47 12.22 -0.88
CA SER A 31 5.05 11.87 -0.78
C SER A 31 4.61 10.74 -1.73
N VAL A 32 5.21 10.65 -2.92
CA VAL A 32 4.99 9.53 -3.85
C VAL A 32 5.51 8.23 -3.26
N HIS A 33 6.66 8.24 -2.59
CA HIS A 33 7.21 7.06 -1.93
C HIS A 33 6.36 6.60 -0.75
N GLU A 34 5.82 7.52 0.04
CA GLU A 34 4.92 7.20 1.15
C GLU A 34 3.59 6.62 0.66
N ALA A 35 2.95 7.25 -0.33
CA ALA A 35 1.71 6.76 -0.94
C ALA A 35 1.88 5.37 -1.57
N GLN A 36 2.99 5.13 -2.28
CA GLN A 36 3.30 3.81 -2.83
C GLN A 36 3.46 2.76 -1.71
N ARG A 37 4.08 3.13 -0.59
CA ARG A 37 4.30 2.22 0.55
C ARG A 37 2.98 1.83 1.22
N GLU A 38 2.06 2.78 1.38
CA GLU A 38 0.72 2.52 1.92
C GLU A 38 -0.09 1.63 0.96
N GLN A 39 -0.11 1.95 -0.32
CA GLN A 39 -0.82 1.16 -1.32
C GLN A 39 -0.30 -0.29 -1.37
N PHE A 40 1.01 -0.48 -1.26
CA PHE A 40 1.60 -1.82 -1.14
C PHE A 40 1.17 -2.56 0.13
N ALA A 41 1.03 -1.85 1.26
CA ALA A 41 0.56 -2.45 2.52
C ALA A 41 -0.89 -2.93 2.39
N THR A 42 -1.76 -2.14 1.76
CA THR A 42 -3.15 -2.54 1.49
C THR A 42 -3.23 -3.76 0.57
N LEU A 43 -2.47 -3.78 -0.53
CA LEU A 43 -2.45 -4.93 -1.44
C LEU A 43 -1.96 -6.20 -0.73
N THR A 44 -0.92 -6.08 0.09
CA THR A 44 -0.36 -7.17 0.90
C THR A 44 -1.41 -7.77 1.84
N LEU A 45 -2.13 -6.92 2.58
CA LEU A 45 -3.18 -7.37 3.49
C LEU A 45 -4.34 -8.01 2.75
N ASN A 46 -4.78 -7.44 1.62
CA ASN A 46 -5.84 -8.01 0.80
C ASN A 46 -5.45 -9.41 0.32
N THR A 47 -4.23 -9.59 -0.17
CA THR A 47 -3.74 -10.92 -0.58
C THR A 47 -3.71 -11.90 0.60
N ALA A 48 -3.29 -11.48 1.80
CA ALA A 48 -3.30 -12.34 2.98
C ALA A 48 -4.74 -12.78 3.35
N VAL A 49 -5.72 -11.88 3.25
CA VAL A 49 -7.14 -12.19 3.47
C VAL A 49 -7.65 -13.16 2.41
N GLU A 50 -7.34 -12.95 1.14
CA GLU A 50 -7.75 -13.83 0.03
C GLU A 50 -7.19 -15.24 0.19
N LEU A 51 -5.91 -15.38 0.53
CA LEU A 51 -5.26 -16.67 0.78
C LEU A 51 -5.93 -17.39 1.96
N THR A 52 -6.20 -16.67 3.05
CA THR A 52 -6.90 -17.20 4.22
C THR A 52 -8.31 -17.66 3.87
N ALA A 53 -9.06 -16.87 3.11
CA ALA A 53 -10.41 -17.22 2.66
C ALA A 53 -10.41 -18.44 1.72
N ALA A 54 -9.45 -18.53 0.81
CA ALA A 54 -9.28 -19.68 -0.08
C ALA A 54 -8.94 -20.97 0.69
N ALA A 55 -8.11 -20.87 1.72
CA ALA A 55 -7.78 -21.99 2.60
C ALA A 55 -8.98 -22.43 3.45
N LEU A 56 -9.71 -21.47 4.05
CA LEU A 56 -10.92 -21.75 4.82
C LEU A 56 -11.99 -22.48 4.01
N LYS A 57 -12.16 -22.16 2.71
CA LYS A 57 -13.10 -22.87 1.83
C LYS A 57 -12.80 -24.36 1.66
N ARG A 58 -11.57 -24.81 2.00
CA ARG A 58 -11.19 -26.23 1.96
C ARG A 58 -11.42 -26.95 3.29
N VAL A 59 -11.73 -26.21 4.35
CA VAL A 59 -12.02 -26.78 5.67
C VAL A 59 -13.39 -27.44 5.61
N GLN A 60 -13.43 -28.74 5.87
CA GLN A 60 -14.67 -29.50 5.99
C GLN A 60 -15.03 -29.59 7.47
N ALA A 61 -15.86 -28.66 7.92
CA ALA A 61 -16.40 -28.68 9.27
C ALA A 61 -17.64 -29.60 9.32
N THR A 62 -17.69 -30.49 10.30
CA THR A 62 -18.79 -31.43 10.51
C THR A 62 -19.40 -31.22 11.89
N GLY A 63 -20.63 -31.73 12.10
CA GLY A 63 -21.32 -31.64 13.38
C GLY A 63 -22.36 -30.52 13.42
N GLY A 64 -22.76 -30.12 14.63
CA GLY A 64 -23.72 -29.04 14.86
C GLY A 64 -23.14 -27.65 14.56
N PRO A 65 -23.99 -26.60 14.45
CA PRO A 65 -23.54 -25.24 14.15
C PRO A 65 -22.42 -24.71 15.06
N ASP A 66 -22.50 -25.00 16.37
CA ASP A 66 -21.49 -24.56 17.34
C ASP A 66 -20.14 -25.27 17.16
N GLU A 67 -20.17 -26.57 16.83
CA GLU A 67 -18.99 -27.37 16.54
C GLU A 67 -18.32 -26.88 15.24
N GLN A 68 -19.13 -26.62 14.21
CA GLN A 68 -18.63 -26.07 12.95
C GLN A 68 -18.01 -24.67 13.13
N ALA A 69 -18.66 -23.80 13.91
CA ALA A 69 -18.14 -22.48 14.22
C ALA A 69 -16.80 -22.55 14.97
N THR A 70 -16.68 -23.50 15.90
CA THR A 70 -15.42 -23.72 16.65
C THR A 70 -14.31 -24.20 15.72
N ALA A 71 -14.59 -25.19 14.86
CA ALA A 71 -13.63 -25.70 13.88
C ALA A 71 -13.13 -24.60 12.92
N LEU A 72 -14.03 -23.75 12.43
CA LEU A 72 -13.66 -22.61 11.57
C LEU A 72 -12.81 -21.57 12.31
N ARG A 73 -13.12 -21.26 13.57
CA ARG A 73 -12.29 -20.35 14.38
C ARG A 73 -10.90 -20.92 14.62
N ASP A 74 -10.80 -22.21 14.92
CA ASP A 74 -9.51 -22.87 15.15
C ASP A 74 -8.66 -22.88 13.88
N ALA A 75 -9.27 -23.17 12.73
CA ALA A 75 -8.60 -23.04 11.44
C ALA A 75 -8.13 -21.59 11.19
N MET A 76 -8.98 -20.59 11.46
CA MET A 76 -8.64 -19.18 11.26
C MET A 76 -7.48 -18.70 12.15
N ARG A 77 -7.36 -19.24 13.38
CA ARG A 77 -6.24 -18.94 14.30
C ARG A 77 -4.88 -19.38 13.77
N VAL A 78 -4.85 -20.34 12.85
CA VAL A 78 -3.62 -20.80 12.19
C VAL A 78 -3.44 -20.12 10.84
N LEU A 79 -4.48 -20.15 10.00
CA LEU A 79 -4.37 -19.72 8.60
C LEU A 79 -4.09 -18.23 8.45
N PHE A 80 -4.74 -17.38 9.24
CA PHE A 80 -4.59 -15.93 9.08
C PHE A 80 -3.21 -15.42 9.48
N PRO A 81 -2.65 -15.75 10.66
CA PRO A 81 -1.30 -15.31 11.03
C PRO A 81 -0.23 -15.81 10.06
N GLU A 82 -0.34 -17.05 9.56
CA GLU A 82 0.61 -17.62 8.60
C GLU A 82 0.56 -16.90 7.25
N ALA A 83 -0.65 -16.60 6.73
CA ALA A 83 -0.81 -15.83 5.51
C ALA A 83 -0.23 -14.40 5.66
N VAL A 84 -0.48 -13.74 6.80
CA VAL A 84 0.09 -12.42 7.10
C VAL A 84 1.62 -12.49 7.17
N ALA A 85 2.18 -13.51 7.83
CA ALA A 85 3.63 -13.70 7.95
C ALA A 85 4.29 -13.89 6.58
N LEU A 86 3.70 -14.73 5.71
CA LEU A 86 4.19 -14.98 4.36
C LEU A 86 4.24 -13.70 3.52
N VAL A 87 3.14 -12.95 3.44
CA VAL A 87 3.10 -11.74 2.62
C VAL A 87 3.96 -10.61 3.24
N SER A 88 4.05 -10.55 4.58
CA SER A 88 4.96 -9.63 5.27
C SER A 88 6.43 -9.92 4.95
N ALA A 89 6.83 -11.20 4.89
CA ALA A 89 8.18 -11.62 4.52
C ALA A 89 8.50 -11.28 3.06
N ALA A 90 7.56 -11.55 2.14
CA ALA A 90 7.69 -11.18 0.72
C ALA A 90 7.92 -9.67 0.55
N ARG A 91 7.19 -8.83 1.30
CA ARG A 91 7.38 -7.38 1.31
C ARG A 91 8.75 -6.97 1.84
N GLN A 92 9.21 -7.58 2.95
CA GLN A 92 10.54 -7.26 3.50
C GLN A 92 11.67 -7.64 2.55
N GLY A 93 11.52 -8.74 1.80
CA GLY A 93 12.44 -9.11 0.72
C GLY A 93 12.48 -8.04 -0.38
N PHE A 94 11.31 -7.63 -0.88
CA PHE A 94 11.20 -6.59 -1.92
C PHE A 94 11.80 -5.23 -1.49
N MET A 95 11.63 -4.86 -0.21
CA MET A 95 12.17 -3.59 0.32
C MET A 95 13.68 -3.65 0.63
N ARG A 96 14.28 -4.85 0.70
CA ARG A 96 15.72 -5.04 0.96
C ARG A 96 16.55 -5.14 -0.32
N GLU A 97 15.96 -5.40 -1.48
CA GLU A 97 16.65 -5.43 -2.79
C GLU A 97 16.92 -4.02 -3.37
N ARG A 98 17.17 -3.01 -2.52
CA ARG A 98 17.52 -1.65 -2.91
C ARG A 98 18.88 -1.27 -2.35
#